data_AF-A0A559KH50-F1
#
_entry.id   AF-A0A559KH50-F1
#
_cell.length_a   1.000
_cell.length_b   1.000
_cell.length_c   1.000
_cell.angle_alpha   90.00
_cell.angle_beta   90.00
_cell.angle_gamma   90.00
#
_symmetry.space_group_name_H-M   'P 1'
#
loop_
_entity.id
_entity.type
_entity.pdbx_description
1 polymer ?
#
loop_
_entity_poly.entity_id
_entity_poly.type
_entity_poly.pdbx_seq_one_letter_code
_entity_poly.pdbx_strand_id
1 'polypeptide(L)'
;MKWNPDEFLEQLYSEPRQLSFQAASQAEWAEWRASLKAELLKALVLPTRDAAPLEPVTVEAVDCGEYTRELIQLTTMPNLQMPAFLLLPKNGKGPFPAVLTCPGYGYGSKDLGGLLPDGSIRTEEPGIYKDYPVALAKRGFAVIVPELMGLGYRRLKQDEDKPPKENSCFRLATNLLMAGRTLAGSCA
;
A
#
# COMPACT_ATOMS: atom_id res chain seq x y z
N MET A 1 -28.47 -9.21 31.64
CA MET A 1 -27.64 -10.27 31.02
C MET A 1 -26.95 -9.68 29.81
N LYS A 2 -25.62 -9.69 29.78
CA LYS A 2 -24.82 -9.05 28.73
C LYS A 2 -24.40 -10.16 27.76
N TRP A 3 -24.96 -10.12 26.55
CA TRP A 3 -24.80 -11.16 25.52
C TRP A 3 -23.78 -10.79 24.44
N ASN A 4 -23.14 -9.64 24.58
CA ASN A 4 -22.19 -9.14 23.60
C ASN A 4 -20.80 -9.80 23.82
N PRO A 5 -20.01 -9.99 22.75
CA PRO A 5 -18.72 -10.68 22.83
C PRO A 5 -17.56 -9.75 23.24
N ASP A 6 -17.84 -8.54 23.70
CA ASP A 6 -16.84 -7.50 23.97
C ASP A 6 -15.75 -7.98 24.95
N GLU A 7 -16.14 -8.61 26.05
CA GLU A 7 -15.20 -9.15 27.06
C GLU A 7 -14.32 -10.27 26.50
N PHE A 8 -14.84 -11.09 25.58
CA PHE A 8 -14.06 -12.10 24.88
C PHE A 8 -13.02 -11.46 23.95
N LEU A 9 -13.38 -10.41 23.22
CA LEU A 9 -12.44 -9.66 22.38
C LEU A 9 -11.37 -8.96 23.22
N GLU A 10 -11.76 -8.33 24.33
CA GLU A 10 -10.84 -7.71 25.27
C GLU A 10 -9.82 -8.72 25.82
N GLN A 11 -10.28 -9.92 26.19
CA GLN A 11 -9.40 -11.00 26.64
C GLN A 11 -8.39 -11.38 25.55
N LEU A 12 -8.82 -11.57 24.31
CA LEU A 12 -7.93 -11.88 23.18
C LEU A 12 -6.87 -10.79 22.97
N TYR A 13 -7.23 -9.51 23.09
CA TYR A 13 -6.29 -8.40 22.94
C TYR A 13 -5.34 -8.22 24.13
N SER A 14 -5.68 -8.78 25.29
CA SER A 14 -4.85 -8.74 26.49
C SER A 14 -3.76 -9.82 26.54
N GLU A 15 -3.80 -10.80 25.64
CA GLU A 15 -2.80 -11.88 25.60
C GLU A 15 -1.38 -11.33 25.39
N PRO A 16 -0.36 -11.88 26.09
CA PRO A 16 1.00 -11.37 26.02
C PRO A 16 1.59 -11.55 24.62
N ARG A 17 2.20 -10.49 24.09
CA ARG A 17 2.89 -10.53 22.79
C ARG A 17 4.20 -11.32 22.93
N GLN A 18 4.22 -12.54 22.37
CA GLN A 18 5.34 -13.48 22.48
C GLN A 18 6.69 -12.92 22.00
N LEU A 19 6.68 -12.00 21.03
CA LEU A 19 7.89 -11.41 20.42
C LEU A 19 8.06 -9.93 20.75
N SER A 20 7.63 -9.50 21.94
CA SER A 20 7.92 -8.15 22.43
C SER A 20 9.44 -7.88 22.43
N PHE A 21 9.85 -6.66 22.12
CA PHE A 21 11.27 -6.30 22.05
C PHE A 21 11.89 -6.27 23.46
N GLN A 22 12.89 -7.11 23.70
CA GLN A 22 13.57 -7.24 25.01
C GLN A 22 15.10 -7.29 24.89
N ALA A 23 15.65 -7.10 23.68
CA ALA A 23 17.09 -7.25 23.46
C ALA A 23 17.89 -6.14 24.15
N ALA A 24 18.91 -6.53 24.92
CA ALA A 24 19.86 -5.66 25.59
C ALA A 24 21.25 -5.69 24.93
N SER A 25 21.45 -6.55 23.92
CA SER A 25 22.69 -6.66 23.15
C SER A 25 22.44 -6.80 21.64
N GLN A 26 23.48 -6.58 20.84
CA GLN A 26 23.40 -6.73 19.39
C GLN A 26 23.13 -8.19 18.96
N ALA A 27 23.66 -9.16 19.72
CA ALA A 27 23.43 -10.59 19.48
C ALA A 27 21.95 -10.93 19.72
N GLU A 28 21.41 -10.53 20.87
CA GLU A 28 19.99 -10.72 21.20
C GLU A 28 19.07 -10.02 20.20
N TRP A 29 19.44 -8.82 19.72
CA TRP A 29 18.68 -8.12 18.69
C TRP A 29 18.62 -8.91 17.39
N ALA A 30 19.74 -9.51 16.97
CA ALA A 30 19.80 -10.28 15.73
C ALA A 30 18.91 -11.52 15.81
N GLU A 31 18.93 -12.23 16.94
CA GLU A 31 18.08 -13.39 17.22
C GLU A 31 16.58 -13.03 17.29
N TRP A 32 16.25 -11.97 18.03
CA TRP A 32 14.88 -11.44 18.11
C TRP A 32 14.36 -11.05 16.73
N ARG A 33 15.16 -10.33 15.95
CA ARG A 33 14.78 -9.88 14.60
C ARG A 33 14.54 -11.05 13.66
N ALA A 34 15.39 -12.08 13.71
CA ALA A 34 15.23 -13.28 12.90
C ALA A 34 13.91 -13.99 13.25
N SER A 35 13.63 -14.17 14.54
CA SER A 35 12.39 -14.78 15.03
C SER A 35 11.15 -13.98 14.66
N LEU A 36 11.15 -12.66 14.90
CA LEU A 36 10.04 -11.77 14.54
C LEU A 36 9.76 -11.82 13.04
N LYS A 37 10.81 -11.77 12.21
CA LYS A 37 10.63 -11.82 10.76
C LYS A 37 10.01 -13.15 10.33
N ALA A 38 10.46 -14.27 10.89
CA ALA A 38 9.91 -15.58 10.57
C ALA A 38 8.41 -15.68 10.92
N GLU A 39 8.02 -15.28 12.13
CA GLU A 39 6.62 -15.31 12.55
C GLU A 39 5.76 -14.28 11.80
N LEU A 40 6.28 -13.09 11.49
CA LEU A 40 5.57 -12.10 10.69
C LEU A 40 5.27 -12.64 9.28
N LEU A 41 6.24 -13.28 8.63
CA LEU A 41 6.03 -13.85 7.29
C LEU A 41 4.98 -14.98 7.31
N LYS A 42 4.97 -15.80 8.35
CA LYS A 42 3.91 -16.82 8.57
C LYS A 42 2.55 -16.16 8.75
N ALA A 43 2.46 -15.13 9.60
CA ALA A 43 1.21 -14.43 9.89
C ALA A 43 0.65 -13.66 8.68
N LEU A 44 1.52 -13.12 7.83
CA LEU A 44 1.09 -12.46 6.59
C LEU A 44 0.52 -13.46 5.57
N VAL A 45 0.91 -14.73 5.64
CA VAL A 45 0.53 -15.75 4.65
C VAL A 45 0.84 -15.28 3.23
N LEU A 46 2.10 -14.90 3.00
CA LEU A 46 2.53 -14.40 1.70
C LEU A 46 2.25 -15.45 0.62
N PRO A 47 1.72 -15.06 -0.55
CA PRO A 47 1.54 -15.98 -1.65
C PRO A 47 2.89 -16.52 -2.08
N THR A 48 2.95 -17.82 -2.40
CA THR A 48 4.03 -18.37 -3.21
C THR A 48 3.94 -17.70 -4.57
N ARG A 49 4.81 -16.71 -4.78
CA ARG A 49 4.95 -16.07 -6.08
C ARG A 49 5.71 -17.05 -6.96
N ASP A 50 5.01 -17.65 -7.93
CA ASP A 50 5.68 -18.12 -9.14
C ASP A 50 6.50 -16.93 -9.65
N ALA A 51 7.75 -17.15 -10.07
CA ALA A 51 8.68 -16.09 -10.46
C ALA A 51 8.27 -15.37 -11.77
N ALA A 52 6.99 -15.04 -11.92
CA ALA A 52 6.46 -14.23 -12.99
C ALA A 52 7.07 -12.81 -12.90
N PRO A 53 7.64 -12.31 -14.00
CA PRO A 53 8.15 -10.95 -14.06
C PRO A 53 7.03 -9.95 -13.78
N LEU A 54 7.38 -8.78 -13.24
CA LEU A 54 6.40 -7.72 -12.95
C LEU A 54 5.75 -7.12 -14.21
N GLU A 55 6.37 -7.33 -15.39
CA GLU A 55 5.89 -6.87 -16.70
C GLU A 55 5.30 -5.44 -16.67
N PRO A 56 6.09 -4.42 -16.28
CA PRO A 56 5.58 -3.06 -16.18
C PRO A 56 5.12 -2.54 -17.54
N VAL A 57 3.90 -1.99 -17.59
CA VAL A 57 3.34 -1.33 -18.77
C VAL A 57 2.93 0.10 -18.40
N THR A 58 3.46 1.09 -19.13
CA THR A 58 3.01 2.48 -18.99
C THR A 58 1.66 2.65 -19.69
N VAL A 59 0.64 3.01 -18.92
CA VAL A 59 -0.74 3.24 -19.38
C VAL A 59 -0.94 4.70 -19.80
N GLU A 60 -0.37 5.62 -19.03
CA GLU A 60 -0.44 7.06 -19.26
C GLU A 60 0.87 7.72 -18.82
N ALA A 61 1.27 8.81 -19.48
CA ALA A 61 2.37 9.67 -19.05
C ALA A 61 1.95 11.14 -19.19
N VAL A 62 2.01 11.89 -18.10
CA VAL A 62 1.63 13.31 -18.05
C VAL A 62 2.83 14.16 -17.66
N ASP A 63 3.11 15.19 -18.46
CA ASP A 63 4.08 16.22 -18.14
C ASP A 63 3.51 17.16 -17.04
N CYS A 64 4.17 17.19 -15.88
CA CYS A 64 3.80 18.04 -14.75
C CYS A 64 4.77 19.21 -14.53
N GLY A 65 5.51 19.61 -15.57
CA GLY A 65 6.53 20.67 -15.53
C GLY A 65 7.87 20.15 -15.02
N GLU A 66 8.03 20.07 -13.70
CA GLU A 66 9.30 19.69 -13.04
C GLU A 66 9.55 18.18 -12.98
N TYR A 67 8.50 17.38 -13.19
CA TYR A 67 8.51 15.92 -13.17
C TYR A 67 7.52 15.37 -14.20
N THR A 68 7.63 14.09 -14.55
CA THR A 68 6.59 13.34 -15.26
C THR A 68 5.82 12.47 -14.27
N ARG A 69 4.51 12.35 -14.43
CA ARG A 69 3.69 11.38 -13.73
C ARG A 69 3.26 10.31 -14.72
N GLU A 70 3.72 9.09 -14.51
CA GLU A 70 3.33 7.93 -15.29
C GLU A 70 2.35 7.07 -14.48
N LEU A 71 1.23 6.69 -15.08
CA LEU A 71 0.43 5.58 -14.55
C LEU A 71 0.99 4.31 -15.17
N ILE A 72 1.59 3.46 -14.35
CA ILE A 72 2.10 2.15 -14.76
C ILE A 72 1.21 1.04 -14.20
N GLN A 73 1.21 -0.10 -14.87
CA GLN A 73 0.57 -1.32 -14.43
C GLN A 73 1.63 -2.38 -14.18
N LEU A 74 1.58 -3.04 -13.02
CA LEU A 74 2.45 -4.13 -12.62
C LEU A 74 1.65 -5.43 -12.47
N THR A 75 2.13 -6.54 -13.01
CA THR A 75 1.57 -7.87 -12.74
C THR A 75 2.13 -8.40 -11.42
N THR A 76 1.29 -8.51 -10.38
CA THR A 76 1.76 -8.97 -9.05
C THR A 76 1.46 -10.44 -8.78
N MET A 77 0.34 -10.95 -9.30
CA MET A 77 -0.02 -12.38 -9.31
C MET A 77 -0.80 -12.72 -10.59
N PRO A 78 -0.96 -14.02 -10.94
CA PRO A 78 -1.87 -14.42 -12.00
C PRO A 78 -3.26 -13.82 -11.78
N ASN A 79 -3.78 -13.12 -12.79
CA ASN A 79 -5.05 -12.38 -12.75
C ASN A 79 -5.12 -11.21 -11.74
N LEU A 80 -3.97 -10.71 -11.27
CA LEU A 80 -3.93 -9.56 -10.39
C LEU A 80 -2.88 -8.54 -10.85
N GLN A 81 -3.39 -7.39 -11.25
CA GLN A 81 -2.60 -6.23 -11.65
C GLN A 81 -2.66 -5.15 -10.56
N MET A 82 -1.56 -4.40 -10.45
CA MET A 82 -1.41 -3.27 -9.55
C MET A 82 -1.06 -2.03 -10.35
N PRO A 83 -2.00 -1.08 -10.50
CA PRO A 83 -1.69 0.26 -10.95
C PRO A 83 -0.77 0.96 -9.95
N ALA A 84 0.15 1.78 -10.43
CA ALA A 84 0.98 2.63 -9.62
C ALA A 84 1.27 3.95 -10.34
N PHE A 85 1.29 5.07 -9.61
CA PHE A 85 1.89 6.29 -10.16
C PHE A 85 3.40 6.23 -9.97
N LEU A 86 4.15 6.48 -11.04
CA LEU A 86 5.59 6.68 -11.03
C LEU A 86 5.86 8.16 -11.34
N LEU A 87 6.36 8.89 -10.35
CA LEU A 87 6.74 10.29 -10.48
C LEU A 87 8.25 10.38 -10.71
N LEU A 88 8.65 10.81 -11.91
CA LEU A 88 10.06 10.90 -12.28
C LEU A 88 10.50 12.36 -12.41
N PRO A 89 11.55 12.78 -11.68
CA PRO A 89 12.10 14.12 -11.82
C PRO A 89 12.70 14.30 -13.21
N LYS A 90 12.51 15.49 -13.79
CA LYS A 90 13.13 15.85 -15.08
C LYS A 90 14.49 16.48 -14.93
N ASN A 91 14.75 17.11 -13.78
CA ASN A 91 16.01 17.77 -13.50
C ASN A 91 17.01 16.77 -12.90
N GLY A 92 18.23 16.75 -13.44
CA GLY A 92 19.32 15.88 -12.99
C GLY A 92 19.60 14.71 -13.92
N LYS A 93 20.62 13.93 -13.58
CA LYS A 93 20.97 12.68 -14.28
C LYS A 93 20.85 11.54 -13.27
N GLY A 94 20.09 10.51 -13.64
CA GLY A 94 19.88 9.34 -12.79
C GLY A 94 21.16 8.50 -12.59
N PRO A 95 21.08 7.43 -11.76
CA PRO A 95 19.88 6.96 -11.07
C PRO A 95 19.44 7.91 -9.95
N PHE A 96 18.12 8.15 -9.87
CA PHE A 96 17.54 8.99 -8.81
C PHE A 96 17.37 8.18 -7.52
N PRO A 97 17.50 8.81 -6.34
CA PRO A 97 17.08 8.18 -5.10
C PRO A 97 15.57 7.85 -5.18
N ALA A 98 15.22 6.61 -4.83
CA ALA A 98 13.86 6.10 -4.99
C ALA A 98 13.09 6.08 -3.66
N VAL A 99 11.81 6.45 -3.71
CA VAL A 99 10.89 6.39 -2.57
C VAL A 99 9.63 5.61 -2.93
N LEU A 100 9.29 4.61 -2.13
CA LEU A 100 8.01 3.90 -2.18
C LEU A 100 7.04 4.55 -1.19
N THR A 101 5.86 4.95 -1.66
CA THR A 101 4.84 5.60 -0.85
C THR A 101 3.54 4.81 -0.89
N CYS A 102 3.09 4.30 0.25
CA CYS A 102 1.85 3.51 0.31
C CYS A 102 0.66 4.41 0.71
N PRO A 103 -0.44 4.41 -0.05
CA PRO A 103 -1.68 5.05 0.39
C PRO A 103 -2.25 4.33 1.61
N GLY A 104 -2.84 5.10 2.52
CA GLY A 104 -3.66 4.62 3.62
C GLY A 104 -5.11 5.06 3.40
N TYR A 105 -5.71 5.71 4.40
CA TYR A 105 -7.06 6.28 4.27
C TYR A 105 -7.17 7.30 3.13
N GLY A 106 -8.36 7.52 2.58
CA GLY A 106 -8.58 8.42 1.44
C GLY A 106 -8.98 7.66 0.19
N TYR A 107 -8.72 8.23 -0.98
CA TYR A 107 -9.18 7.67 -2.26
C TYR A 107 -8.04 7.07 -3.11
N GLY A 108 -7.03 6.54 -2.43
CA GLY A 108 -5.95 5.77 -3.04
C GLY A 108 -4.80 6.62 -3.61
N SER A 109 -4.12 6.06 -4.60
CA SER A 109 -2.92 6.62 -5.23
C SER A 109 -3.11 8.02 -5.78
N LYS A 110 -4.32 8.37 -6.25
CA LYS A 110 -4.68 9.71 -6.71
C LYS A 110 -4.56 10.77 -5.60
N ASP A 111 -4.96 10.44 -4.37
CA ASP A 111 -4.91 11.38 -3.25
C ASP A 111 -3.46 11.76 -2.93
N LEU A 112 -2.55 10.78 -2.97
CA LEU A 112 -1.11 10.97 -2.83
C LEU A 112 -0.47 11.68 -4.04
N GLY A 113 -1.00 11.43 -5.24
CA GLY A 113 -0.48 11.94 -6.51
C GLY A 113 -0.88 13.38 -6.86
N GLY A 114 -1.48 14.13 -5.92
CA GLY A 114 -1.93 15.50 -6.14
C GLY A 114 -3.13 15.60 -7.09
N LEU A 115 -3.98 14.58 -7.12
CA LEU A 115 -5.15 14.49 -8.00
C LEU A 115 -6.45 14.51 -7.20
N LEU A 116 -7.51 15.03 -7.80
CA LEU A 116 -8.88 14.84 -7.36
C LEU A 116 -9.37 13.42 -7.69
N PRO A 117 -10.49 12.94 -7.10
CA PRO A 117 -10.99 11.58 -7.35
C PRO A 117 -11.25 11.26 -8.82
N ASP A 118 -11.68 12.26 -9.61
CA ASP A 118 -11.90 12.15 -11.05
C ASP A 118 -10.60 12.08 -11.88
N GLY A 119 -9.45 12.32 -11.25
CA GLY A 119 -8.13 12.35 -11.90
C GLY A 119 -7.67 13.72 -12.38
N SER A 120 -8.50 14.76 -12.22
CA SER A 120 -8.08 16.14 -12.49
C SER A 120 -7.05 16.62 -11.47
N ILE A 121 -6.22 17.58 -11.87
CA ILE A 121 -5.17 18.11 -11.00
C ILE A 121 -5.81 18.87 -9.83
N ARG A 122 -5.36 18.57 -8.62
CA ARG A 122 -5.76 19.33 -7.44
C ARG A 122 -5.06 20.69 -7.44
N THR A 123 -5.81 21.77 -7.50
CA THR A 123 -5.28 23.16 -7.47
C THR A 123 -5.51 23.88 -6.13
N GLU A 124 -6.34 23.29 -5.27
CA GLU A 124 -6.70 23.84 -3.95
C GLU A 124 -5.82 23.25 -2.84
N GLU A 125 -6.30 23.33 -1.59
CA GLU A 125 -5.64 22.75 -0.42
C GLU A 125 -5.27 21.27 -0.64
N PRO A 126 -4.05 20.87 -0.25
CA PRO A 126 -3.57 19.53 -0.51
C PRO A 126 -4.35 18.49 0.32
N GLY A 127 -4.35 17.25 -0.16
CA GLY A 127 -5.09 16.16 0.47
C GLY A 127 -4.60 15.83 1.88
N ILE A 128 -5.14 14.77 2.50
CA ILE A 128 -4.73 14.35 3.85
C ILE A 128 -3.23 14.02 3.95
N TYR A 129 -2.61 13.70 2.82
CA TYR A 129 -1.19 13.41 2.67
C TYR A 129 -0.32 14.62 2.35
N LYS A 130 -0.91 15.82 2.22
CA LYS A 130 -0.19 17.05 1.88
C LYS A 130 0.63 16.95 0.58
N ASP A 131 0.22 16.07 -0.33
CA ASP A 131 0.87 15.78 -1.62
C ASP A 131 2.39 15.56 -1.52
N TYR A 132 2.85 14.94 -0.43
CA TYR A 132 4.29 14.74 -0.18
C TYR A 132 5.04 13.96 -1.30
N PRO A 133 4.43 13.00 -2.03
CA PRO A 133 5.10 12.34 -3.16
C PRO A 133 5.45 13.33 -4.28
N VAL A 134 4.55 14.28 -4.58
CA VAL A 134 4.80 15.35 -5.56
C VAL A 134 5.94 16.24 -5.08
N ALA A 135 5.94 16.60 -3.80
CA ALA A 135 6.99 17.39 -3.19
C ALA A 135 8.37 16.69 -3.23
N LEU A 136 8.41 15.35 -3.10
CA LEU A 136 9.64 14.56 -3.24
C LEU A 136 10.10 14.48 -4.70
N ALA A 137 9.18 14.26 -5.65
CA ALA A 137 9.51 14.23 -7.07
C ALA A 137 10.16 15.53 -7.53
N LYS A 138 9.60 16.68 -7.14
CA LYS A 138 10.19 18.01 -7.41
C LYS A 138 11.58 18.22 -6.80
N ARG A 139 11.92 17.47 -5.74
CA ARG A 139 13.23 17.50 -5.07
C ARG A 139 14.25 16.52 -5.65
N GLY A 140 13.92 15.84 -6.75
CA GLY A 140 14.85 14.94 -7.45
C GLY A 140 14.77 13.47 -7.02
N PHE A 141 13.69 13.05 -6.36
CA PHE A 141 13.45 11.64 -6.04
C PHE A 141 12.56 10.98 -7.10
N ALA A 142 12.88 9.76 -7.50
CA ALA A 142 11.92 8.91 -8.20
C ALA A 142 10.92 8.36 -7.17
N VAL A 143 9.63 8.61 -7.35
CA VAL A 143 8.62 8.23 -6.35
C VAL A 143 7.61 7.28 -6.97
N ILE A 144 7.37 6.13 -6.34
CA ILE A 144 6.33 5.19 -6.76
C ILE A 144 5.21 5.12 -5.73
N VAL A 145 3.97 5.27 -6.20
CA VAL A 145 2.73 5.25 -5.43
C VAL A 145 1.87 4.08 -5.91
N PRO A 146 2.08 2.85 -5.42
CA PRO A 146 1.21 1.72 -5.76
C PRO A 146 -0.20 1.90 -5.22
N GLU A 147 -1.19 1.44 -5.98
CA GLU A 147 -2.56 1.33 -5.51
C GLU A 147 -2.72 0.04 -4.69
N LEU A 148 -3.06 0.17 -3.41
CA LEU A 148 -3.30 -0.99 -2.54
C LEU A 148 -4.65 -1.62 -2.85
N MET A 149 -4.74 -2.94 -2.65
CA MET A 149 -5.97 -3.68 -2.86
C MET A 149 -7.08 -3.13 -1.95
N GLY A 150 -8.25 -2.86 -2.53
CA GLY A 150 -9.40 -2.30 -1.83
C GLY A 150 -9.49 -0.77 -1.81
N LEU A 151 -8.51 -0.06 -2.39
CA LEU A 151 -8.50 1.40 -2.52
C LEU A 151 -8.52 1.81 -3.99
N GLY A 152 -8.96 3.04 -4.28
CA GLY A 152 -8.85 3.68 -5.59
C GLY A 152 -9.24 2.76 -6.76
N TYR A 153 -8.31 2.57 -7.70
CA TYR A 153 -8.50 1.70 -8.88
C TYR A 153 -8.76 0.23 -8.55
N ARG A 154 -8.43 -0.22 -7.34
CA ARG A 154 -8.49 -1.62 -6.90
C ARG A 154 -9.61 -1.87 -5.89
N ARG A 155 -10.64 -1.02 -5.89
CA ARG A 155 -11.92 -1.32 -5.23
C ARG A 155 -12.64 -2.45 -5.96
N LEU A 156 -13.45 -3.21 -5.23
CA LEU A 156 -14.35 -4.19 -5.84
C LEU A 156 -15.39 -3.46 -6.70
N LYS A 157 -15.78 -4.04 -7.83
CA LYS A 157 -16.77 -3.46 -8.76
C LYS A 157 -18.07 -3.02 -8.07
N GLN A 158 -18.55 -3.79 -7.10
CA GLN A 158 -19.76 -3.47 -6.33
C GLN A 158 -19.62 -2.27 -5.36
N ASP A 159 -18.39 -1.80 -5.14
CA ASP A 159 -18.07 -0.64 -4.31
C ASP A 159 -17.66 0.57 -5.18
N GLU A 160 -17.75 0.45 -6.51
CA GLU A 160 -17.28 1.47 -7.45
C GLU A 160 -18.13 2.76 -7.38
N ASP A 161 -19.45 2.60 -7.24
CA ASP A 161 -20.42 3.70 -7.07
C ASP A 161 -20.41 4.34 -5.68
N LYS A 162 -19.67 3.77 -4.71
CA LYS A 162 -19.55 4.36 -3.38
C LYS A 162 -18.65 5.60 -3.41
N PRO A 163 -18.83 6.53 -2.46
CA PRO A 163 -17.97 7.71 -2.35
C PRO A 163 -16.48 7.35 -2.45
N PRO A 164 -15.64 8.16 -3.11
CA PRO A 164 -14.24 7.78 -3.38
C PRO A 164 -13.38 7.43 -2.16
N LYS A 165 -13.73 7.97 -0.98
CA LYS A 165 -13.04 7.70 0.29
C LYS A 165 -13.43 6.36 0.94
N GLU A 166 -14.49 5.72 0.44
CA GLU A 166 -14.88 4.38 0.86
C GLU A 166 -13.95 3.33 0.25
N ASN A 167 -13.83 2.19 0.92
CA ASN A 167 -12.91 1.11 0.55
C ASN A 167 -13.61 -0.25 0.52
N SER A 168 -12.95 -1.22 -0.11
CA SER A 168 -13.37 -2.62 -0.11
C SER A 168 -12.63 -3.47 0.95
N CYS A 169 -11.82 -2.84 1.82
CA CYS A 169 -10.86 -3.53 2.68
C CYS A 169 -11.53 -4.54 3.61
N PHE A 170 -12.66 -4.19 4.24
CA PHE A 170 -13.37 -5.11 5.14
C PHE A 170 -13.79 -6.39 4.39
N ARG A 171 -14.44 -6.24 3.23
CA ARG A 171 -14.91 -7.38 2.44
C ARG A 171 -13.77 -8.22 1.92
N LEU A 172 -12.74 -7.59 1.37
CA LEU A 172 -11.54 -8.29 0.89
C LEU A 172 -10.86 -9.05 2.03
N ALA A 173 -10.65 -8.40 3.18
CA ALA A 173 -10.04 -9.03 4.34
C ALA A 173 -10.84 -10.24 4.82
N THR A 174 -12.17 -10.13 4.96
CA THR A 174 -13.01 -11.26 5.35
C THR A 174 -12.92 -12.41 4.35
N ASN A 175 -13.05 -12.14 3.04
CA ASN A 175 -13.01 -13.19 2.03
C ASN A 175 -11.63 -13.86 1.94
N LEU A 176 -10.55 -13.09 2.02
CA LEU A 176 -9.19 -13.63 2.01
C LEU A 176 -8.92 -14.47 3.26
N LEU A 177 -9.36 -14.02 4.45
CA LEU A 177 -9.23 -14.80 5.69
C LEU A 177 -9.95 -16.14 5.59
N MET A 178 -11.15 -16.18 5.01
CA MET A 178 -11.88 -17.43 4.77
C MET A 178 -11.17 -18.35 3.77
N ALA A 179 -10.33 -17.79 2.89
CA ALA A 179 -9.48 -18.54 1.96
C ALA A 179 -8.08 -18.86 2.54
N GLY A 180 -7.87 -18.64 3.84
CA GLY A 180 -6.58 -18.88 4.49
C GLY A 180 -5.48 -17.91 4.08
N ARG A 181 -5.83 -16.69 3.65
CA ARG A 181 -4.89 -15.61 3.26
C ARG A 181 -5.16 -14.35 4.07
N THR A 182 -4.23 -13.40 4.05
CA THR A 182 -4.47 -12.07 4.62
C THR A 182 -4.47 -11.00 3.54
N LEU A 183 -5.24 -9.94 3.73
CA LEU A 183 -5.20 -8.77 2.84
C LEU A 183 -3.79 -8.17 2.79
N ALA A 184 -3.13 -8.04 3.95
CA ALA A 184 -1.78 -7.49 4.05
C ALA A 184 -0.74 -8.33 3.28
N GLY A 185 -0.82 -9.66 3.35
CA GLY A 185 0.06 -10.53 2.58
C GLY A 185 -0.28 -10.66 1.10
N SER A 186 -1.51 -10.29 0.71
CA SER A 186 -1.98 -10.36 -0.68
C SER A 186 -1.77 -9.06 -1.47
N CYS A 187 -1.21 -8.03 -0.84
CA CYS A 187 -0.85 -6.75 -1.48
C CYS A 187 0.54 -6.75 -2.13
N ALA A 188 1.22 -7.91 -2.20
CA ALA A 188 2.49 -8.08 -2.90
C ALA A 188 2.34 -8.14 -4.42
#